data_AF-A0A2M7KVZ3-F1
#
_entry.id   AF-A0A2M7KVZ3-F1
#
_cell.length_a   1.000
_cell.length_b   1.000
_cell.length_c   1.000
_cell.angle_alpha   90.00
_cell.angle_beta   90.00
_cell.angle_gamma   90.00
#
_symmetry.space_group_name_H-M   'P 1'
#
loop_
_entity.id
_entity.type
_entity.pdbx_description
1 polymer ?
#
loop_
_entity_poly.entity_id
_entity_poly.type
_entity_poly.pdbx_seq_one_letter_code
_entity_poly.pdbx_strand_id
1 'polypeptide(L)'
;MTERSSTLQRVVLPEPLLRAALGRFLREPAQVLLHPAGLNVTEDCCEWLVRGQANVGDAPVGPAVLLTAQPAIQPLLSSAPVALVHLPRRGRPRVRMADGDGALDRGVLRIMAPGLAETQAGALTHSQALPVSERFSRVAGALGDPLWQRLLALRFALVGCGRTGSLLATTLIRMGVRDLALIDPDTVEASTLDGAGYFLPQLGSPKAETLGNYLRVVSPGVTVTPCANSVTSLAALAAVKRADLLVCAADNDGARWACGLLSARYLKVLLDVGVGVFSPLSSPATDGPSMGAEVRLIVPGSEAGPCLACFGGVANPQQVAALFRSAGDERRSQEERVWRQERAGSLRFLAEMAVGHGLALLFGFLSGRVAGSTWLRVEFDADGLPAVHRVSPQRGADCPLCATLGQGDAA
;
A
#
# COMPACT_ATOMS: atom_id res chain seq x y z
N MET A 1 -36.79 0.82 3.02
CA MET A 1 -36.08 2.10 2.88
C MET A 1 -35.58 2.52 4.25
N THR A 2 -34.30 2.28 4.55
CA THR A 2 -33.63 2.73 5.79
C THR A 2 -32.12 2.59 5.59
N GLU A 3 -31.42 3.73 5.61
CA GLU A 3 -29.99 3.93 5.88
C GLU A 3 -28.91 3.32 4.95
N ARG A 4 -28.88 3.69 3.66
CA ARG A 4 -27.68 3.52 2.79
C ARG A 4 -27.00 4.85 2.40
N SER A 5 -27.23 5.93 3.14
CA SER A 5 -26.93 7.31 2.68
C SER A 5 -25.65 7.97 3.22
N SER A 6 -24.68 7.25 3.80
CA SER A 6 -23.47 7.90 4.37
C SER A 6 -22.12 7.29 3.98
N THR A 7 -22.07 6.14 3.30
CA THR A 7 -20.80 5.48 2.95
C THR A 7 -20.16 6.13 1.73
N LEU A 8 -18.91 6.60 1.87
CA LEU A 8 -18.18 7.25 0.79
C LEU A 8 -17.96 6.30 -0.40
N GLN A 9 -18.38 6.70 -1.60
CA GLN A 9 -18.11 5.95 -2.82
C GLN A 9 -16.83 6.47 -3.50
N ARG A 10 -15.84 5.60 -3.71
CA ARG A 10 -14.55 5.97 -4.33
C ARG A 10 -14.25 5.06 -5.51
N VAL A 11 -13.93 5.61 -6.68
CA VAL A 11 -13.37 4.86 -7.81
C VAL A 11 -11.85 4.98 -7.77
N VAL A 12 -11.15 3.85 -7.72
CA VAL A 12 -9.68 3.77 -7.75
C VAL A 12 -9.25 3.35 -9.14
N LEU A 13 -8.65 4.28 -9.88
CA LEU A 13 -8.27 4.12 -11.28
C LEU A 13 -6.74 4.12 -11.44
N PRO A 14 -6.12 2.99 -11.84
CA PRO A 14 -4.73 2.94 -12.25
C PRO A 14 -4.39 3.91 -13.38
N GLU A 15 -3.27 4.63 -13.25
CA GLU A 15 -2.80 5.60 -14.25
C GLU A 15 -2.73 5.04 -15.69
N PRO A 16 -2.23 3.82 -15.93
CA PRO A 16 -2.15 3.28 -17.28
C PRO A 16 -3.51 3.09 -17.94
N LEU A 17 -4.52 2.68 -17.15
CA LEU A 17 -5.89 2.55 -17.65
C LEU A 17 -6.47 3.93 -17.98
N LEU A 18 -6.21 4.93 -17.14
CA LEU A 18 -6.59 6.32 -17.43
C LEU A 18 -5.93 6.83 -18.71
N ARG A 19 -4.61 6.64 -18.86
CA ARG A 19 -3.84 7.07 -20.04
C ARG A 19 -4.34 6.38 -21.31
N ALA A 20 -4.59 5.08 -21.25
CA ALA A 20 -5.16 4.32 -22.36
C ALA A 20 -6.56 4.83 -22.75
N ALA A 21 -7.42 5.10 -21.76
CA ALA A 21 -8.75 5.65 -21.98
C ALA A 21 -8.72 7.04 -22.62
N LEU A 22 -7.90 7.96 -22.09
CA LEU A 22 -7.72 9.29 -22.67
C LEU A 22 -7.18 9.21 -24.10
N GLY A 23 -6.21 8.34 -24.35
CA GLY A 23 -5.67 8.10 -25.70
C GLY A 23 -6.73 7.63 -26.69
N ARG A 24 -7.68 6.79 -26.26
CA ARG A 24 -8.84 6.37 -27.09
C ARG A 24 -9.81 7.53 -27.32
N PHE A 25 -10.19 8.28 -26.30
CA PHE A 25 -11.13 9.41 -26.44
C PHE A 25 -10.62 10.58 -27.29
N LEU A 26 -9.30 10.70 -27.45
CA LEU A 26 -8.71 11.63 -28.41
C LEU A 26 -9.00 11.22 -29.86
N ARG A 27 -9.06 9.91 -30.14
CA ARG A 27 -9.35 9.36 -31.48
C ARG A 27 -10.85 9.20 -31.73
N GLU A 28 -11.58 8.72 -30.73
CA GLU A 28 -13.00 8.34 -30.85
C GLU A 28 -13.82 8.88 -29.65
N PRO A 29 -14.21 10.17 -29.67
CA PRO A 29 -14.76 10.86 -28.50
C PRO A 29 -16.19 10.43 -28.09
N ALA A 30 -16.88 9.64 -28.92
CA ALA A 30 -18.21 9.10 -28.62
C ALA A 30 -18.16 7.72 -27.92
N GLN A 31 -16.98 7.15 -27.73
CA GLN A 31 -16.84 5.84 -27.08
C GLN A 31 -17.11 5.89 -25.57
N VAL A 32 -17.64 4.79 -25.07
CA VAL A 32 -17.71 4.46 -23.65
C VAL A 32 -16.85 3.22 -23.43
N LEU A 33 -15.99 3.26 -22.42
CA LEU A 33 -15.09 2.16 -22.09
C LEU A 33 -15.56 1.50 -20.80
N LEU A 34 -15.92 0.22 -20.89
CA LEU A 34 -16.35 -0.57 -19.74
C LEU A 34 -15.16 -1.34 -19.17
N HIS A 35 -14.87 -1.10 -17.89
CA HIS A 35 -13.89 -1.88 -17.14
C HIS A 35 -14.59 -2.71 -16.06
N PRO A 36 -14.17 -3.98 -15.84
CA PRO A 36 -14.56 -4.69 -14.63
C PRO A 36 -14.03 -3.98 -13.39
N ALA A 37 -14.73 -4.12 -12.27
CA ALA A 37 -14.35 -3.52 -11.00
C ALA A 37 -14.37 -4.57 -9.88
N GLY A 38 -13.30 -4.64 -9.09
CA GLY A 38 -13.38 -5.25 -7.76
C GLY A 38 -13.98 -4.26 -6.76
N LEU A 39 -14.42 -4.76 -5.61
CA LEU A 39 -14.94 -3.92 -4.53
C LEU A 39 -14.06 -4.05 -3.28
N ASN A 40 -13.76 -2.94 -2.63
CA ASN A 40 -13.19 -2.90 -1.29
C ASN A 40 -14.21 -2.22 -0.37
N VAL A 41 -14.92 -3.02 0.42
CA VAL A 41 -15.96 -2.49 1.32
C VAL A 41 -15.43 -2.38 2.75
N THR A 42 -15.45 -1.16 3.29
CA THR A 42 -15.20 -0.83 4.70
C THR A 42 -16.44 -0.19 5.31
N GLU A 43 -16.43 0.03 6.63
CA GLU A 43 -17.55 0.67 7.33
C GLU A 43 -17.83 2.09 6.82
N ASP A 44 -16.76 2.82 6.41
CA ASP A 44 -16.82 4.23 6.03
C ASP A 44 -16.72 4.47 4.51
N CYS A 45 -16.31 3.47 3.72
CA CYS A 45 -16.06 3.64 2.29
C CYS A 45 -16.32 2.36 1.48
N CYS A 46 -16.77 2.52 0.24
CA CYS A 46 -16.76 1.49 -0.78
C CYS A 46 -15.84 1.93 -1.93
N GLU A 47 -14.71 1.25 -2.11
CA GLU A 47 -13.80 1.52 -3.22
C GLU A 47 -14.07 0.57 -4.40
N TRP A 48 -14.24 1.14 -5.58
CA TRP A 48 -14.40 0.47 -6.87
C TRP A 48 -13.05 0.41 -7.56
N LEU A 49 -12.45 -0.78 -7.55
CA LEU A 49 -11.09 -1.03 -8.00
C LEU A 49 -11.07 -1.32 -9.50
N VAL A 50 -10.78 -0.32 -10.32
CA VAL A 50 -10.78 -0.46 -11.78
C VAL A 50 -9.65 -1.41 -12.20
N ARG A 51 -9.99 -2.45 -12.96
CA ARG A 51 -9.05 -3.48 -13.37
C ARG A 51 -9.31 -3.93 -14.81
N GLY A 52 -8.40 -4.77 -15.31
CA GLY A 52 -8.56 -5.45 -16.59
C GLY A 52 -8.55 -4.54 -17.82
N GLN A 53 -8.72 -5.14 -18.99
CA GLN A 53 -8.85 -4.41 -20.24
C GLN A 53 -10.26 -3.84 -20.40
N ALA A 54 -10.35 -2.72 -21.12
CA ALA A 54 -11.63 -2.10 -21.46
C ALA A 54 -12.33 -2.88 -22.57
N ASN A 55 -13.60 -3.21 -22.36
CA ASN A 55 -14.50 -3.73 -23.38
C ASN A 55 -15.36 -2.60 -23.97
N VAL A 56 -15.78 -2.76 -25.21
CA VAL A 56 -16.70 -1.86 -25.92
C VAL A 56 -17.95 -2.66 -26.26
N GLY A 57 -19.07 -2.37 -25.58
CA GLY A 57 -20.40 -2.85 -26.01
C GLY A 57 -20.86 -4.25 -25.59
N ASP A 58 -20.89 -4.54 -24.29
CA ASP A 58 -21.70 -5.61 -23.68
C ASP A 58 -22.15 -5.18 -22.27
N ALA A 59 -23.22 -5.76 -21.73
CA ALA A 59 -23.65 -5.51 -20.34
C ALA A 59 -22.68 -6.18 -19.35
N PRO A 60 -22.31 -5.52 -18.23
CA PRO A 60 -21.36 -6.08 -17.28
C PRO A 60 -21.94 -7.28 -16.52
N VAL A 61 -21.13 -8.33 -16.36
CA VAL A 61 -21.41 -9.47 -15.46
C VAL A 61 -20.76 -9.17 -14.11
N GLY A 62 -21.38 -8.27 -13.32
CA GLY A 62 -20.89 -7.85 -12.00
C GLY A 62 -20.52 -6.35 -11.92
N PRO A 63 -19.90 -5.90 -10.80
CA PRO A 63 -19.53 -4.50 -10.62
C PRO A 63 -18.59 -4.00 -11.73
N ALA A 64 -18.89 -2.84 -12.30
CA ALA A 64 -18.12 -2.28 -13.39
C ALA A 64 -17.99 -0.75 -13.32
N VAL A 65 -16.96 -0.22 -13.97
CA VAL A 65 -16.72 1.22 -14.14
C VAL A 65 -16.76 1.59 -15.61
N LEU A 66 -17.62 2.54 -15.98
CA LEU A 66 -17.67 3.13 -17.32
C LEU A 66 -16.88 4.42 -17.34
N LEU A 67 -15.89 4.50 -18.21
CA LEU A 67 -15.18 5.73 -18.51
C LEU A 67 -15.79 6.34 -19.77
N THR A 68 -16.04 7.65 -19.77
CA THR A 68 -16.57 8.37 -20.93
C THR A 68 -16.03 9.79 -21.03
N ALA A 69 -15.88 10.31 -22.25
CA ALA A 69 -15.63 11.73 -22.48
C ALA A 69 -16.93 12.57 -22.56
N GLN A 70 -18.09 11.92 -22.67
CA GLN A 70 -19.38 12.57 -22.80
C GLN A 70 -20.15 12.59 -21.47
N PRO A 71 -20.84 13.70 -21.13
CA PRO A 71 -21.59 13.81 -19.89
C PRO A 71 -22.88 12.96 -19.88
N ALA A 72 -23.34 12.53 -21.05
CA ALA A 72 -24.55 11.74 -21.24
C ALA A 72 -24.18 10.33 -21.66
N ILE A 73 -24.63 9.34 -20.90
CA ILE A 73 -24.84 7.99 -21.40
C ILE A 73 -26.31 7.68 -21.10
N GLN A 74 -27.08 7.31 -22.13
CA GLN A 74 -28.36 6.61 -21.96
C GLN A 74 -28.16 5.39 -21.05
N PRO A 75 -29.21 4.90 -20.35
CA PRO A 75 -29.06 3.92 -19.29
C PRO A 75 -28.57 2.58 -19.87
N LEU A 76 -27.26 2.36 -19.88
CA LEU A 76 -26.68 1.02 -19.75
C LEU A 76 -26.83 0.60 -18.27
N LEU A 77 -28.05 0.70 -17.75
CA LEU A 77 -28.44 0.16 -16.46
C LEU A 77 -28.74 -1.31 -16.70
N SER A 78 -27.68 -2.12 -16.64
CA SER A 78 -27.85 -3.55 -16.35
C SER A 78 -28.38 -3.71 -14.92
N SER A 79 -28.89 -4.90 -14.57
CA SER A 79 -29.22 -5.27 -13.19
C SER A 79 -28.04 -5.24 -12.20
N ALA A 80 -26.81 -5.02 -12.67
CA ALA A 80 -25.61 -4.92 -11.85
C ALA A 80 -25.21 -3.44 -11.56
N PRO A 81 -24.65 -3.15 -10.37
CA PRO A 81 -24.29 -1.79 -9.98
C PRO A 81 -23.05 -1.30 -10.74
N VAL A 82 -23.03 0.00 -11.07
CA VAL A 82 -22.12 0.59 -12.05
C VAL A 82 -21.59 1.96 -11.57
N ALA A 83 -20.29 2.19 -11.69
CA ALA A 83 -19.70 3.52 -11.50
C ALA A 83 -19.44 4.21 -12.85
N LEU A 84 -19.91 5.45 -13.01
CA LEU A 84 -19.66 6.28 -14.19
C LEU A 84 -18.59 7.33 -13.88
N VAL A 85 -17.47 7.28 -14.59
CA VAL A 85 -16.42 8.31 -14.56
C VAL A 85 -16.44 9.11 -15.85
N HIS A 86 -16.91 10.36 -15.75
CA HIS A 86 -16.83 11.32 -16.84
C HIS A 86 -15.47 12.03 -16.81
N LEU A 87 -14.72 11.90 -17.90
CA LEU A 87 -13.40 12.49 -18.16
C LEU A 87 -13.53 13.56 -19.24
N PRO A 88 -13.95 14.80 -18.91
CA PRO A 88 -14.17 15.83 -19.92
C PRO A 88 -12.85 16.30 -20.53
N ARG A 89 -12.89 16.74 -21.81
CA ARG A 89 -11.73 17.37 -22.48
C ARG A 89 -11.20 18.62 -21.77
N ARG A 90 -12.11 19.34 -21.09
CA ARG A 90 -11.80 20.52 -20.26
C ARG A 90 -12.59 20.44 -18.97
N GLY A 91 -11.94 20.79 -17.86
CA GLY A 91 -12.55 20.73 -16.52
C GLY A 91 -12.12 19.50 -15.74
N ARG A 92 -12.87 19.19 -14.68
CA ARG A 92 -12.52 18.14 -13.72
C ARG A 92 -13.29 16.85 -13.98
N PRO A 93 -12.67 15.68 -13.74
CA PRO A 93 -13.39 14.42 -13.71
C PRO A 93 -14.60 14.46 -12.77
N ARG A 94 -15.64 13.71 -13.11
CA ARG A 94 -16.83 13.53 -12.27
C ARG A 94 -17.14 12.06 -12.13
N VAL A 95 -17.50 11.63 -10.93
CA VAL A 95 -17.90 10.26 -10.64
C VAL A 95 -19.37 10.26 -10.23
N ARG A 96 -20.16 9.38 -10.83
CA ARG A 96 -21.55 9.11 -10.45
C ARG A 96 -21.71 7.61 -10.23
N MET A 97 -22.45 7.21 -9.21
CA MET A 97 -22.69 5.81 -8.87
C MET A 97 -24.11 5.46 -9.25
N ALA A 98 -24.31 4.53 -10.18
CA ALA A 98 -25.62 3.99 -10.52
C ALA A 98 -25.84 2.66 -9.78
N ASP A 99 -26.93 2.53 -9.04
CA ASP A 99 -27.43 1.22 -8.64
C ASP A 99 -28.38 0.65 -9.70
N GLY A 100 -28.68 -0.65 -9.60
CA GLY A 100 -29.56 -1.35 -10.55
C GLY A 100 -30.99 -0.78 -10.62
N ASP A 101 -31.37 0.06 -9.65
CA ASP A 101 -32.64 0.77 -9.58
C ASP A 101 -32.57 2.18 -10.23
N GLY A 102 -31.39 2.57 -10.72
CA GLY A 102 -31.14 3.82 -11.43
C GLY A 102 -30.86 5.05 -10.54
N ALA A 103 -30.70 4.87 -9.22
CA ALA A 103 -30.32 5.97 -8.33
C ALA A 103 -28.87 6.38 -8.60
N LEU A 104 -28.60 7.69 -8.59
CA LEU A 104 -27.30 8.27 -8.93
C LEU A 104 -26.72 9.10 -7.77
N ASP A 105 -25.68 8.60 -7.12
CA ASP A 105 -24.92 9.34 -6.08
C ASP A 105 -23.59 9.91 -6.62
N ARG A 106 -22.98 10.88 -5.94
CA ARG A 106 -21.66 11.44 -6.29
C ARG A 106 -20.55 10.65 -5.62
N GLY A 107 -19.58 10.21 -6.43
CA GLY A 107 -18.38 9.52 -5.95
C GLY A 107 -17.12 10.39 -5.95
N VAL A 108 -16.02 9.80 -5.50
CA VAL A 108 -14.68 10.38 -5.54
C VAL A 108 -13.83 9.58 -6.53
N LEU A 109 -13.00 10.25 -7.33
CA LEU A 109 -12.02 9.57 -8.17
C LEU A 109 -10.65 9.66 -7.49
N ARG A 110 -10.03 8.50 -7.25
CA ARG A 110 -8.64 8.37 -6.85
C ARG A 110 -7.84 7.80 -8.02
N ILE A 111 -6.81 8.52 -8.43
CA ILE A 111 -5.88 8.07 -9.46
C ILE A 111 -4.68 7.43 -8.78
N MET A 112 -4.45 6.15 -9.06
CA MET A 112 -3.28 5.41 -8.59
C MET A 112 -2.09 5.74 -9.50
N ALA A 113 -1.46 6.88 -9.21
CA ALA A 113 -0.37 7.50 -9.94
C ALA A 113 0.59 8.20 -8.95
N PRO A 114 1.78 8.62 -9.39
CA PRO A 114 2.62 9.53 -8.60
C PRO A 114 1.81 10.72 -8.07
N GLY A 115 1.91 10.96 -6.77
CA GLY A 115 1.13 11.96 -6.04
C GLY A 115 -0.19 11.46 -5.48
N LEU A 116 -0.60 10.22 -5.78
CA LEU A 116 -1.86 9.60 -5.33
C LEU A 116 -3.03 10.60 -5.37
N ALA A 117 -3.25 11.18 -6.55
CA ALA A 117 -4.19 12.29 -6.70
C ALA A 117 -5.63 11.83 -6.44
N GLU A 118 -6.36 12.57 -5.60
CA GLU A 118 -7.77 12.34 -5.32
C GLU A 118 -8.57 13.59 -5.68
N THR A 119 -9.62 13.42 -6.48
CA THR A 119 -10.55 14.50 -6.86
C THR A 119 -11.94 14.12 -6.39
N GLN A 120 -12.57 14.96 -5.56
CA GLN A 120 -14.00 14.80 -5.29
C GLN A 120 -14.81 15.29 -6.49
N ALA A 121 -15.90 14.59 -6.82
CA ALA A 121 -16.79 14.99 -7.91
C ALA A 121 -17.45 16.34 -7.59
N GLY A 122 -16.93 17.42 -8.17
CA GLY A 122 -17.52 18.76 -8.13
C GLY A 122 -16.74 19.82 -7.33
N ALA A 123 -15.77 19.43 -6.50
CA ALA A 123 -14.85 20.35 -5.84
C ALA A 123 -13.52 19.62 -5.55
N LEU A 124 -12.38 20.32 -5.61
CA LEU A 124 -11.25 19.86 -4.82
C LEU A 124 -11.68 20.18 -3.40
N THR A 125 -11.94 19.19 -2.56
CA THR A 125 -11.85 19.48 -1.13
C THR A 125 -10.40 19.87 -0.88
N HIS A 126 -10.17 21.17 -0.80
CA HIS A 126 -9.40 21.61 0.34
C HIS A 126 -10.19 21.13 1.55
N SER A 127 -9.89 19.91 2.03
CA SER A 127 -9.91 19.72 3.49
C SER A 127 -9.17 20.94 4.00
N GLN A 128 -9.82 21.76 4.83
CA GLN A 128 -9.23 23.00 5.32
C GLN A 128 -7.78 22.69 5.67
N ALA A 129 -6.85 23.36 4.98
CA ALA A 129 -5.44 23.04 5.11
C ALA A 129 -5.11 23.12 6.59
N LEU A 130 -4.66 22.01 7.16
CA LEU A 130 -4.41 21.96 8.58
C LEU A 130 -3.24 22.89 8.85
N PRO A 131 -3.38 23.86 9.78
CA PRO A 131 -2.31 24.80 10.04
C PRO A 131 -1.07 24.02 10.49
N VAL A 132 0.08 24.43 9.96
CA VAL A 132 1.37 23.87 10.35
C VAL A 132 1.68 24.40 11.75
N SER A 133 1.72 23.53 12.74
CA SER A 133 2.18 23.90 14.07
C SER A 133 3.71 24.02 14.10
N GLU A 134 4.24 24.79 15.06
CA GLU A 134 5.69 24.98 15.21
C GLU A 134 6.45 23.66 15.32
N ARG A 135 5.84 22.64 15.96
CA ARG A 135 6.39 21.29 16.06
C ARG A 135 6.78 20.67 14.70
N PHE A 136 6.01 20.98 13.66
CA PHE A 136 6.20 20.40 12.32
C PHE A 136 6.77 21.40 11.32
N SER A 137 7.14 22.62 11.73
CA SER A 137 7.59 23.70 10.84
C SER A 137 8.74 23.27 9.93
N ARG A 138 9.74 22.55 10.46
CA ARG A 138 10.88 22.02 9.68
C ARG A 138 10.47 20.96 8.67
N VAL A 139 9.60 20.02 9.05
CA VAL A 139 9.17 18.93 8.18
C VAL A 139 8.27 19.49 7.06
N ALA A 140 7.29 20.31 7.42
CA ALA A 140 6.40 20.95 6.47
C ALA A 140 7.17 21.87 5.51
N GLY A 141 8.13 22.66 6.01
CA GLY A 141 8.99 23.50 5.18
C GLY A 141 9.85 22.71 4.20
N ALA A 142 10.38 21.55 4.60
CA ALA A 142 11.17 20.70 3.72
C ALA A 142 10.32 19.95 2.67
N LEU A 143 9.09 19.56 3.02
CA LEU A 143 8.18 18.84 2.11
C LEU A 143 7.40 19.78 1.18
N GLY A 144 7.16 21.01 1.61
CA GLY A 144 6.22 21.95 1.01
C GLY A 144 4.77 21.62 1.34
N ASP A 145 3.92 22.65 1.36
CA ASP A 145 2.52 22.56 1.78
C ASP A 145 1.70 21.47 1.06
N PRO A 146 1.78 21.29 -0.27
CA PRO A 146 0.94 20.30 -0.96
C PRO A 146 1.26 18.87 -0.53
N LEU A 147 2.54 18.54 -0.35
CA LEU A 147 2.97 17.21 0.08
C LEU A 147 2.68 17.00 1.57
N TRP A 148 2.91 18.02 2.38
CA TRP A 148 2.57 17.99 3.80
C TRP A 148 1.08 17.70 4.03
N GLN A 149 0.18 18.48 3.41
CA GLN A 149 -1.27 18.29 3.56
C GLN A 149 -1.71 16.91 3.05
N ARG A 150 -1.09 16.41 1.97
CA ARG A 150 -1.32 15.06 1.48
C ARG A 150 -0.91 14.02 2.53
N LEU A 151 0.27 14.13 3.12
CA LEU A 151 0.75 13.21 4.15
C LEU A 151 -0.18 13.16 5.36
N LEU A 152 -0.72 14.31 5.78
CA LEU A 152 -1.68 14.38 6.90
C LEU A 152 -3.00 13.68 6.64
N ALA A 153 -3.43 13.59 5.36
CA ALA A 153 -4.69 12.99 4.96
C ALA A 153 -4.61 11.48 4.73
N LEU A 154 -3.39 10.93 4.61
CA LEU A 154 -3.17 9.52 4.29
C LEU A 154 -3.25 8.64 5.54
N ARG A 155 -3.88 7.48 5.36
CA ARG A 155 -3.96 6.40 6.34
C ARG A 155 -2.94 5.32 6.01
N PHE A 156 -2.20 4.87 7.00
CA PHE A 156 -1.16 3.85 6.84
C PHE A 156 -1.54 2.56 7.58
N ALA A 157 -1.25 1.41 6.98
CA ALA A 157 -1.21 0.13 7.69
C ALA A 157 0.23 -0.40 7.64
N LEU A 158 0.81 -0.71 8.80
CA LEU A 158 2.18 -1.18 8.92
C LEU A 158 2.18 -2.60 9.49
N VAL A 159 2.76 -3.53 8.72
CA VAL A 159 2.91 -4.94 9.07
C VAL A 159 4.34 -5.21 9.51
N GLY A 160 4.47 -5.74 10.73
CA GLY A 160 5.75 -5.98 11.40
C GLY A 160 6.18 -4.77 12.22
N CYS A 161 6.05 -4.86 13.54
CA CYS A 161 6.45 -3.90 14.57
C CYS A 161 7.81 -4.25 15.20
N GLY A 162 8.63 -5.06 14.55
CA GLY A 162 10.02 -5.29 14.95
C GLY A 162 10.91 -4.04 14.82
N ARG A 163 12.23 -4.22 14.73
CA ARG A 163 13.18 -3.10 14.67
C ARG A 163 12.89 -2.10 13.53
N THR A 164 12.82 -2.59 12.29
CA THR A 164 12.56 -1.74 11.12
C THR A 164 11.19 -1.07 11.20
N GLY A 165 10.16 -1.84 11.56
CA GLY A 165 8.80 -1.33 11.64
C GLY A 165 8.59 -0.27 12.72
N SER A 166 9.13 -0.48 13.91
CA SER A 166 9.05 0.49 15.00
C SER A 166 9.77 1.80 14.68
N LEU A 167 10.95 1.75 14.04
CA LEU A 167 11.66 2.92 13.54
C LEU A 167 10.83 3.66 12.48
N LEU A 168 10.26 2.92 11.51
CA LEU A 168 9.46 3.48 10.43
C LEU A 168 8.19 4.14 10.97
N ALA A 169 7.44 3.45 11.85
CA ALA A 169 6.26 3.97 12.52
C ALA A 169 6.56 5.25 13.29
N THR A 170 7.61 5.23 14.12
CA THR A 170 8.04 6.39 14.91
C THR A 170 8.42 7.55 14.01
N THR A 171 9.10 7.29 12.89
CA THR A 171 9.50 8.33 11.95
C THR A 171 8.29 8.92 11.24
N LEU A 172 7.37 8.11 10.73
CA LEU A 172 6.13 8.58 10.10
C LEU A 172 5.31 9.48 11.04
N ILE A 173 5.11 9.05 12.29
CA ILE A 173 4.37 9.83 13.29
C ILE A 173 5.08 11.15 13.61
N ARG A 174 6.42 11.14 13.73
CA ARG A 174 7.22 12.36 13.94
C ARG A 174 7.21 13.28 12.72
N MET A 175 6.98 12.73 11.53
CA MET A 175 6.75 13.47 10.29
C MET A 175 5.30 13.90 10.09
N GLY A 176 4.44 13.76 11.09
CA GLY A 176 3.08 14.31 11.07
C GLY A 176 2.00 13.37 10.58
N VAL A 177 2.31 12.12 10.20
CA VAL A 177 1.27 11.12 9.91
C VAL A 177 0.32 11.00 11.10
N ARG A 178 -0.98 10.98 10.82
CA ARG A 178 -2.04 11.06 11.84
C ARG A 178 -2.81 9.78 12.05
N ASP A 179 -2.82 8.87 11.08
CA ASP A 179 -3.61 7.64 11.12
C ASP A 179 -2.71 6.45 10.71
N LEU A 180 -2.44 5.58 11.68
CA LEU A 180 -1.54 4.44 11.54
C LEU A 180 -2.10 3.20 12.23
N ALA A 181 -2.42 2.17 11.46
CA ALA A 181 -2.64 0.84 11.97
C ALA A 181 -1.30 0.08 12.11
N LEU A 182 -1.13 -0.61 13.24
CA LEU A 182 0.06 -1.42 13.55
C LEU A 182 -0.36 -2.88 13.63
N ILE A 183 0.22 -3.74 12.79
CA ILE A 183 -0.15 -5.16 12.69
C ILE A 183 1.09 -5.99 12.99
N ASP A 184 1.07 -6.71 14.11
CA ASP A 184 2.15 -7.63 14.48
C ASP A 184 1.63 -8.64 15.52
N PRO A 185 1.78 -9.96 15.28
CA PRO A 185 1.32 -10.98 16.21
C PRO A 185 2.25 -11.21 17.42
N ASP A 186 3.48 -10.71 17.39
CA ASP A 186 4.52 -11.03 18.35
C ASP A 186 4.42 -10.18 19.63
N THR A 187 5.18 -10.61 20.64
CA THR A 187 5.40 -9.89 21.90
C THR A 187 6.81 -9.31 21.98
N VAL A 188 7.00 -8.31 22.85
CA VAL A 188 8.29 -7.65 23.05
C VAL A 188 9.28 -8.64 23.65
N GLU A 189 10.42 -8.81 22.98
CA GLU A 189 11.54 -9.64 23.42
C GLU A 189 12.78 -8.78 23.69
N ALA A 190 13.75 -9.31 24.43
CA ALA A 190 15.01 -8.61 24.68
C ALA A 190 15.74 -8.22 23.38
N SER A 191 15.64 -9.07 22.36
CA SER A 191 16.18 -8.86 21.01
C SER A 191 15.54 -7.69 20.26
N THR A 192 14.34 -7.25 20.68
CA THR A 192 13.55 -6.20 20.02
C THR A 192 13.70 -4.83 20.69
N LEU A 193 14.38 -4.75 21.84
CA LEU A 193 14.61 -3.52 22.60
C LEU A 193 15.50 -2.50 21.88
N ASP A 194 16.21 -2.90 20.84
CA ASP A 194 16.97 -2.01 19.98
C ASP A 194 16.13 -1.32 18.90
N GLY A 195 14.83 -1.65 18.82
CA GLY A 195 13.83 -0.89 18.07
C GLY A 195 13.44 0.42 18.76
N ALA A 196 12.43 1.10 18.22
CA ALA A 196 11.93 2.35 18.78
C ALA A 196 10.68 2.12 19.67
N GLY A 197 10.72 2.59 20.91
CA GLY A 197 9.53 2.61 21.78
C GLY A 197 9.29 1.36 22.62
N TYR A 198 10.28 0.46 22.73
CA TYR A 198 10.26 -0.71 23.61
C TYR A 198 11.22 -0.54 24.78
N PHE A 199 10.80 -0.97 25.96
CA PHE A 199 11.55 -0.85 27.21
C PHE A 199 11.51 -2.18 28.00
N LEU A 200 12.53 -2.41 28.83
CA LEU A 200 12.68 -3.64 29.62
C LEU A 200 11.41 -4.07 30.40
N PRO A 201 10.64 -3.17 31.05
CA PRO A 201 9.44 -3.57 31.78
C PRO A 201 8.30 -4.11 30.90
N GLN A 202 8.41 -4.01 29.57
CA GLN A 202 7.37 -4.39 28.62
C GLN A 202 7.61 -5.75 27.98
N LEU A 203 8.67 -6.48 28.38
CA LEU A 203 8.93 -7.83 27.88
C LEU A 203 7.68 -8.73 28.03
N GLY A 204 7.34 -9.47 26.97
CA GLY A 204 6.15 -10.31 26.89
C GLY A 204 4.84 -9.56 26.55
N SER A 205 4.84 -8.21 26.53
CA SER A 205 3.67 -7.44 26.09
C SER A 205 3.53 -7.47 24.57
N PRO A 206 2.32 -7.36 23.98
CA PRO A 206 2.16 -7.33 22.52
C PRO A 206 2.92 -6.17 21.87
N LYS A 207 3.68 -6.44 20.79
CA LYS A 207 4.52 -5.42 20.12
C LYS A 207 3.68 -4.28 19.54
N ALA A 208 2.58 -4.61 18.86
CA ALA A 208 1.71 -3.64 18.21
C ALA A 208 1.07 -2.66 19.22
N GLU A 209 0.55 -3.19 20.33
CA GLU A 209 -0.05 -2.38 21.40
C GLU A 209 0.99 -1.52 22.12
N THR A 210 2.13 -2.12 22.48
CA THR A 210 3.22 -1.42 23.17
C THR A 210 3.74 -0.24 22.33
N LEU A 211 4.02 -0.48 21.05
CA LEU A 211 4.43 0.57 20.12
C LEU A 211 3.32 1.61 19.94
N GLY A 212 2.06 1.19 19.83
CA GLY A 212 0.94 2.11 19.71
C GLY A 212 0.81 3.06 20.90
N ASN A 213 0.99 2.56 22.13
CA ASN A 213 1.03 3.38 23.34
C ASN A 213 2.19 4.38 23.31
N TYR A 214 3.38 3.93 22.92
CA TYR A 214 4.53 4.82 22.73
C TYR A 214 4.25 5.91 21.70
N LEU A 215 3.68 5.58 20.54
CA LEU A 215 3.43 6.55 19.47
C LEU A 215 2.39 7.62 19.86
N ARG A 216 1.39 7.26 20.67
CA ARG A 216 0.44 8.23 21.22
C ARG A 216 1.10 9.23 22.18
N VAL A 217 2.13 8.80 22.91
CA VAL A 217 2.98 9.71 23.71
C VAL A 217 3.85 10.57 22.80
N VAL A 218 4.44 9.98 21.76
CA VAL A 218 5.28 10.70 20.78
C VAL A 218 4.49 11.82 20.10
N SER A 219 3.23 11.59 19.73
CA SER A 219 2.39 12.58 19.08
C SER A 219 0.96 12.57 19.63
N PRO A 220 0.65 13.40 20.62
CA PRO A 220 -0.72 13.52 21.13
C PRO A 220 -1.71 13.85 20.00
N GLY A 221 -2.83 13.13 19.95
CA GLY A 221 -3.86 13.28 18.92
C GLY A 221 -3.65 12.44 17.65
N VAL A 222 -2.60 11.62 17.58
CA VAL A 222 -2.48 10.58 16.55
C VAL A 222 -3.52 9.48 16.78
N THR A 223 -4.18 9.05 15.71
CA THR A 223 -4.95 7.81 15.67
C THR A 223 -4.00 6.66 15.41
N VAL A 224 -3.80 5.80 16.42
CA VAL A 224 -3.07 4.55 16.26
C VAL A 224 -3.98 3.39 16.60
N THR A 225 -4.11 2.44 15.67
CA THR A 225 -4.93 1.23 15.82
C THR A 225 -4.01 0.01 15.89
N PRO A 226 -3.68 -0.49 17.09
CA PRO A 226 -2.89 -1.70 17.23
C PRO A 226 -3.75 -2.94 16.92
N CYS A 227 -3.16 -3.89 16.23
CA CYS A 227 -3.70 -5.20 15.91
C CYS A 227 -2.64 -6.24 16.25
N ALA A 228 -2.77 -6.86 17.42
CA ALA A 228 -1.87 -7.91 17.91
C ALA A 228 -2.18 -9.28 17.26
N ASN A 229 -2.31 -9.29 15.93
CA ASN A 229 -2.65 -10.48 15.15
C ASN A 229 -1.80 -10.57 13.88
N SER A 230 -1.80 -11.76 13.27
CA SER A 230 -1.20 -11.93 11.95
C SER A 230 -1.89 -11.03 10.90
N VAL A 231 -1.12 -10.63 9.88
CA VAL A 231 -1.60 -9.94 8.68
C VAL A 231 -2.70 -10.72 7.94
N THR A 232 -2.76 -12.04 8.10
CA THR A 232 -3.81 -12.88 7.52
C THR A 232 -5.12 -12.90 8.32
N SER A 233 -5.14 -12.27 9.51
CA SER A 233 -6.36 -12.16 10.31
C SER A 233 -7.38 -11.19 9.69
N LEU A 234 -8.67 -11.40 9.99
CA LEU A 234 -9.73 -10.52 9.53
C LEU A 234 -9.59 -9.09 10.08
N ALA A 235 -9.07 -8.94 11.31
CA ALA A 235 -8.81 -7.64 11.91
C ALA A 235 -7.71 -6.88 11.15
N ALA A 236 -6.61 -7.56 10.82
CA ALA A 236 -5.54 -6.98 10.01
C ALA A 236 -6.04 -6.65 8.59
N LEU A 237 -6.81 -7.54 7.96
CA LEU A 237 -7.43 -7.28 6.66
C LEU A 237 -8.30 -6.02 6.69
N ALA A 238 -9.15 -5.84 7.71
CA ALA A 238 -9.97 -4.64 7.86
C ALA A 238 -9.11 -3.36 7.97
N ALA A 239 -8.00 -3.41 8.71
CA ALA A 239 -7.06 -2.30 8.81
C ALA A 239 -6.39 -1.98 7.46
N VAL A 240 -5.93 -3.01 6.73
CA VAL A 240 -5.31 -2.83 5.41
C VAL A 240 -6.30 -2.29 4.37
N LYS A 241 -7.55 -2.77 4.38
CA LYS A 241 -8.61 -2.29 3.49
C LYS A 241 -8.88 -0.79 3.67
N ARG A 242 -8.83 -0.30 4.91
CA ARG A 242 -9.03 1.12 5.26
C ARG A 242 -7.84 2.02 4.96
N ALA A 243 -6.64 1.47 4.84
CA ALA A 243 -5.42 2.24 4.58
C ALA A 243 -5.32 2.70 3.11
N ASP A 244 -4.63 3.81 2.90
CA ASP A 244 -4.24 4.28 1.57
C ASP A 244 -2.88 3.69 1.16
N LEU A 245 -1.99 3.49 2.14
CA LEU A 245 -0.64 2.98 2.00
C LEU A 245 -0.42 1.79 2.93
N LEU A 246 0.10 0.71 2.37
CA LEU A 246 0.57 -0.47 3.10
C LEU A 246 2.08 -0.38 3.27
N VAL A 247 2.58 -0.69 4.45
CA VAL A 247 4.00 -0.81 4.74
C VAL A 247 4.28 -2.22 5.23
N CYS A 248 5.25 -2.90 4.64
CA CYS A 248 5.74 -4.18 5.11
C CYS A 248 7.17 -4.02 5.63
N ALA A 249 7.34 -4.26 6.92
CA ALA A 249 8.62 -4.35 7.60
C ALA A 249 8.77 -5.71 8.31
N ALA A 250 7.95 -6.69 7.92
CA ALA A 250 8.03 -8.06 8.41
C ALA A 250 9.31 -8.72 7.92
N ASP A 251 9.81 -9.67 8.71
CA ASP A 251 11.07 -10.35 8.44
C ASP A 251 10.91 -11.77 7.93
N ASN A 252 9.67 -12.18 7.64
CA ASN A 252 9.35 -13.50 7.09
C ASN A 252 8.60 -13.36 5.76
N ASP A 253 8.84 -14.33 4.89
CA ASP A 253 8.32 -14.35 3.53
C ASP A 253 6.80 -14.51 3.47
N GLY A 254 6.20 -15.14 4.47
CA GLY A 254 4.76 -15.28 4.61
C GLY A 254 4.01 -13.96 4.74
N ALA A 255 4.40 -13.16 5.71
CA ALA A 255 3.84 -11.84 5.94
C ALA A 255 4.11 -10.92 4.74
N ARG A 256 5.30 -11.00 4.13
CA ARG A 256 5.61 -10.28 2.88
C ARG A 256 4.69 -10.70 1.74
N TRP A 257 4.50 -12.00 1.54
CA TRP A 257 3.57 -12.54 0.55
C TRP A 257 2.15 -12.03 0.76
N ALA A 258 1.64 -12.08 2.00
CA ALA A 258 0.33 -11.55 2.34
C ALA A 258 0.24 -10.05 2.04
N CYS A 259 1.25 -9.25 2.39
CA CYS A 259 1.30 -7.83 2.03
C CYS A 259 1.28 -7.60 0.51
N GLY A 260 2.05 -8.39 -0.25
CA GLY A 260 2.07 -8.34 -1.70
C GLY A 260 0.71 -8.69 -2.32
N LEU A 261 0.05 -9.72 -1.79
CA LEU A 261 -1.30 -10.13 -2.19
C LEU A 261 -2.32 -9.03 -1.91
N LEU A 262 -2.35 -8.50 -0.69
CA LEU A 262 -3.29 -7.45 -0.29
C LEU A 262 -3.07 -6.16 -1.09
N SER A 263 -1.80 -5.79 -1.34
CA SER A 263 -1.43 -4.66 -2.20
C SER A 263 -1.98 -4.81 -3.60
N ALA A 264 -1.75 -5.96 -4.25
CA ALA A 264 -2.26 -6.20 -5.60
C ALA A 264 -3.79 -6.27 -5.63
N ARG A 265 -4.38 -7.01 -4.69
CA ARG A 265 -5.82 -7.30 -4.65
C ARG A 265 -6.67 -6.07 -4.37
N TYR A 266 -6.22 -5.20 -3.47
CA TYR A 266 -6.94 -3.99 -3.07
C TYR A 266 -6.37 -2.70 -3.65
N LEU A 267 -5.43 -2.81 -4.61
CA LEU A 267 -4.72 -1.67 -5.23
C LEU A 267 -4.11 -0.72 -4.18
N LYS A 268 -3.49 -1.25 -3.13
CA LYS A 268 -2.79 -0.45 -2.12
C LYS A 268 -1.34 -0.26 -2.50
N VAL A 269 -0.85 0.98 -2.54
CA VAL A 269 0.59 1.23 -2.70
C VAL A 269 1.31 0.59 -1.52
N LEU A 270 2.37 -0.17 -1.82
CA LEU A 270 3.12 -0.91 -0.82
C LEU A 270 4.55 -0.40 -0.74
N LEU A 271 5.00 -0.05 0.46
CA LEU A 271 6.39 0.15 0.79
C LEU A 271 6.90 -1.09 1.54
N ASP A 272 7.76 -1.89 0.92
CA ASP A 272 8.43 -3.05 1.53
C ASP A 272 9.87 -2.68 1.89
N VAL A 273 10.27 -3.00 3.13
CA VAL A 273 11.60 -2.70 3.67
C VAL A 273 12.16 -3.95 4.36
N GLY A 274 13.21 -4.50 3.77
CA GLY A 274 13.97 -5.62 4.31
C GLY A 274 15.42 -5.22 4.61
N VAL A 275 16.00 -5.79 5.66
CA VAL A 275 17.43 -5.68 5.98
C VAL A 275 17.97 -7.05 6.34
N GLY A 276 19.25 -7.28 6.05
CA GLY A 276 19.90 -8.56 6.33
C GLY A 276 21.40 -8.44 6.50
N VAL A 277 21.93 -9.35 7.32
CA VAL A 277 23.36 -9.68 7.37
C VAL A 277 23.45 -11.17 7.05
N PHE A 278 24.02 -11.49 5.91
CA PHE A 278 24.16 -12.85 5.42
C PHE A 278 25.53 -13.39 5.80
N SER A 279 25.55 -14.62 6.31
CA SER A 279 26.80 -15.33 6.56
C SER A 279 27.40 -15.81 5.23
N PRO A 280 28.74 -15.94 5.10
CA PRO A 280 29.37 -16.52 3.91
C PRO A 280 28.85 -17.92 3.55
N LEU A 281 28.32 -18.69 4.51
CA LEU A 281 27.66 -19.97 4.25
C LEU A 281 26.36 -19.85 3.41
N SER A 282 25.72 -18.68 3.43
CA SER A 282 24.47 -18.38 2.74
C SER A 282 24.67 -17.58 1.44
N SER A 283 25.86 -17.01 1.24
CA SER A 283 26.27 -16.29 0.02
C SER A 283 27.75 -16.57 -0.25
N PRO A 284 28.09 -17.66 -0.97
CA PRO A 284 29.46 -18.10 -1.16
C PRO A 284 30.29 -17.20 -2.10
N ALA A 285 29.72 -16.09 -2.58
CA ALA A 285 30.34 -15.19 -3.56
C ALA A 285 31.16 -14.04 -2.95
N THR A 286 31.18 -13.88 -1.62
CA THR A 286 31.91 -12.79 -0.94
C THR A 286 32.76 -13.31 0.22
N ASP A 287 34.02 -12.86 0.28
CA ASP A 287 34.92 -13.08 1.42
C ASP A 287 34.48 -12.21 2.61
N GLY A 288 33.46 -12.65 3.35
CA GLY A 288 32.96 -12.00 4.57
C GLY A 288 31.44 -11.94 4.69
N PRO A 289 30.88 -11.51 5.84
CA PRO A 289 29.45 -11.32 5.99
C PRO A 289 28.96 -10.16 5.11
N SER A 290 28.19 -10.48 4.06
CA SER A 290 27.55 -9.46 3.23
C SER A 290 26.33 -8.88 3.95
N MET A 291 26.24 -7.57 4.09
CA MET A 291 25.10 -6.90 4.70
C MET A 291 24.44 -5.91 3.74
N GLY A 292 23.14 -5.69 3.91
CA GLY A 292 22.40 -4.85 3.00
C GLY A 292 20.96 -4.60 3.38
N ALA A 293 20.29 -3.88 2.49
CA ALA A 293 18.88 -3.55 2.58
C ALA A 293 18.19 -3.69 1.21
N GLU A 294 16.95 -4.12 1.23
CA GLU A 294 16.07 -4.18 0.07
C GLU A 294 14.88 -3.27 0.35
N VAL A 295 14.73 -2.21 -0.45
CA VAL A 295 13.69 -1.20 -0.28
C VAL A 295 12.88 -1.10 -1.56
N ARG A 296 11.59 -1.42 -1.49
CA ARG A 296 10.70 -1.49 -2.65
C ARG A 296 9.49 -0.62 -2.43
N LEU A 297 9.23 0.28 -3.38
CA LEU A 297 7.94 0.90 -3.54
C LEU A 297 7.21 0.17 -4.68
N ILE A 298 6.06 -0.42 -4.38
CA ILE A 298 5.19 -1.10 -5.35
C ILE A 298 3.95 -0.24 -5.55
N VAL A 299 3.70 0.12 -6.81
CA VAL A 299 2.51 0.87 -7.24
C VAL A 299 1.66 -0.06 -8.11
N PRO A 300 0.62 -0.69 -7.52
CA PRO A 300 -0.21 -1.66 -8.24
C PRO A 300 -0.86 -1.05 -9.48
N GLY A 301 -0.83 -1.80 -10.58
CA GLY A 301 -1.46 -1.40 -11.84
C GLY A 301 -0.73 -0.34 -12.64
N SER A 302 0.53 0.00 -12.31
CA SER A 302 1.39 0.89 -13.13
C SER A 302 2.01 0.17 -14.34
N GLU A 303 2.36 0.91 -15.43
CA GLU A 303 3.01 0.35 -16.63
C GLU A 303 4.33 -0.34 -16.29
N ALA A 304 5.02 0.17 -15.27
CA ALA A 304 6.30 -0.32 -14.79
C ALA A 304 6.18 -1.34 -13.63
N GLY A 305 5.00 -1.79 -13.22
CA GLY A 305 4.80 -2.34 -11.87
C GLY A 305 4.53 -3.85 -11.77
N PRO A 306 5.57 -4.70 -11.82
CA PRO A 306 5.50 -6.01 -11.20
C PRO A 306 5.02 -5.92 -9.73
N CYS A 307 4.34 -6.95 -9.23
CA CYS A 307 3.98 -7.01 -7.80
C CYS A 307 5.22 -7.29 -6.94
N LEU A 308 5.06 -7.31 -5.61
CA LEU A 308 6.14 -7.63 -4.67
C LEU A 308 6.92 -8.91 -5.03
N ALA A 309 6.22 -9.99 -5.38
CA ALA A 309 6.86 -11.25 -5.78
C ALA A 309 7.74 -11.13 -7.04
N CYS A 310 7.27 -10.41 -8.07
CA CYS A 310 8.09 -10.15 -9.26
C CYS A 310 9.29 -9.24 -8.96
N PHE A 311 9.21 -8.41 -7.92
CA PHE A 311 10.32 -7.62 -7.40
C PHE A 311 11.25 -8.38 -6.46
N GLY A 312 11.15 -9.71 -6.39
CA GLY A 312 11.99 -10.54 -5.53
C GLY A 312 11.79 -10.29 -4.03
N GLY A 313 10.63 -9.74 -3.63
CA GLY A 313 10.32 -9.52 -2.22
C GLY A 313 9.98 -10.78 -1.43
N VAL A 314 9.97 -11.94 -2.10
CA VAL A 314 9.72 -13.27 -1.52
C VAL A 314 10.70 -14.25 -2.18
N ALA A 315 11.43 -15.03 -1.40
CA ALA A 315 12.50 -15.89 -1.92
C ALA A 315 11.96 -17.05 -2.78
N ASN A 316 10.89 -17.72 -2.32
CA ASN A 316 10.20 -18.76 -3.09
C ASN A 316 8.68 -18.52 -3.13
N PRO A 317 8.20 -17.70 -4.07
CA PRO A 317 6.78 -17.35 -4.18
C PRO A 317 5.82 -18.55 -4.27
N GLN A 318 6.22 -19.63 -4.97
CA GLN A 318 5.37 -20.81 -5.16
C GLN A 318 5.24 -21.62 -3.87
N GLN A 319 6.35 -21.81 -3.18
CA GLN A 319 6.38 -22.51 -1.89
C GLN A 319 5.61 -21.72 -0.83
N VAL A 320 5.80 -20.40 -0.78
CA VAL A 320 5.08 -19.54 0.18
C VAL A 320 3.58 -19.50 -0.13
N ALA A 321 3.18 -19.42 -1.41
CA ALA A 321 1.77 -19.52 -1.78
C ALA A 321 1.12 -20.84 -1.31
N ALA A 322 1.87 -21.94 -1.34
CA ALA A 322 1.39 -23.26 -0.88
C ALA A 322 1.37 -23.40 0.66
N LEU A 323 2.28 -22.71 1.37
CA LEU A 323 2.37 -22.73 2.83
C LEU A 323 1.38 -21.77 3.50
N PHE A 324 0.95 -20.72 2.83
CA PHE A 324 0.05 -19.70 3.40
C PHE A 324 -1.39 -19.83 2.87
N ARG A 325 -1.88 -21.08 2.83
CA ARG A 325 -3.27 -21.39 2.43
C ARG A 325 -4.29 -21.15 3.55
N SER A 326 -3.84 -21.16 4.81
CA SER A 326 -4.68 -20.87 5.97
C SER A 326 -3.90 -20.15 7.07
N ALA A 327 -4.61 -19.47 7.97
CA ALA A 327 -4.03 -18.87 9.17
C ALA A 327 -3.46 -19.90 10.17
N GLY A 328 -3.79 -21.19 10.00
CA GLY A 328 -3.21 -22.29 10.78
C GLY A 328 -1.84 -22.70 10.24
N ASP A 329 -1.69 -22.75 8.92
CA ASP A 329 -0.42 -23.11 8.27
C ASP A 329 0.65 -22.03 8.48
N GLU A 330 0.25 -20.75 8.43
CA GLU A 330 1.12 -19.63 8.77
C GLU A 330 1.65 -19.73 10.21
N ARG A 331 0.76 -19.97 11.18
CA ARG A 331 1.15 -20.06 12.60
C ARG A 331 2.17 -21.17 12.81
N ARG A 332 1.92 -22.35 12.24
CA ARG A 332 2.86 -23.47 12.29
C ARG A 332 4.22 -23.11 11.68
N SER A 333 4.20 -22.48 10.50
CA SER A 333 5.44 -22.02 9.86
C SER A 333 6.20 -21.00 10.69
N GLN A 334 5.52 -20.16 11.49
CA GLN A 334 6.15 -19.21 12.40
C GLN A 334 6.74 -19.91 13.64
N GLU A 335 6.01 -20.85 14.24
CA GLU A 335 6.44 -21.61 15.42
C GLU A 335 7.66 -22.49 15.13
N GLU A 336 7.73 -23.08 13.93
CA GLU A 336 8.84 -23.94 13.50
C GLU A 336 10.07 -23.13 13.05
N ARG A 337 9.95 -21.82 12.86
CA ARG A 337 11.00 -20.98 12.29
C ARG A 337 12.10 -20.66 13.30
N VAL A 338 13.34 -21.04 12.97
CA VAL A 338 14.54 -20.62 13.70
C VAL A 338 15.26 -19.52 12.92
N TRP A 339 14.86 -18.26 13.10
CA TRP A 339 15.37 -17.14 12.29
C TRP A 339 16.90 -17.00 12.28
N ARG A 340 17.59 -17.43 13.34
CA ARG A 340 19.07 -17.41 13.44
C ARG A 340 19.77 -18.33 12.44
N GLN A 341 19.03 -19.29 11.87
CA GLN A 341 19.53 -20.16 10.80
C GLN A 341 19.41 -19.50 9.42
N GLU A 342 18.52 -18.52 9.27
CA GLU A 342 18.26 -17.82 7.99
C GLU A 342 19.16 -16.58 7.81
N ARG A 343 19.63 -15.98 8.92
CA ARG A 343 20.49 -14.79 8.91
C ARG A 343 21.37 -14.75 10.15
N ALA A 344 22.58 -14.21 9.99
CA ALA A 344 23.55 -14.09 11.09
C ALA A 344 23.08 -13.14 12.21
N GLY A 345 22.24 -12.17 11.85
CA GLY A 345 21.75 -11.14 12.74
C GLY A 345 21.08 -10.02 11.96
N SER A 346 20.89 -8.89 12.62
CA SER A 346 20.50 -7.66 11.98
C SER A 346 21.10 -6.49 12.74
N LEU A 347 21.44 -5.41 12.03
CA LEU A 347 22.07 -4.23 12.62
C LEU A 347 21.07 -3.07 12.64
N ARG A 348 21.09 -2.27 13.71
CA ARG A 348 20.16 -1.14 13.86
C ARG A 348 20.39 -0.04 12.84
N PHE A 349 21.64 0.33 12.58
CA PHE A 349 21.95 1.37 11.60
C PHE A 349 21.49 0.99 10.19
N LEU A 350 21.51 -0.30 9.83
CA LEU A 350 20.98 -0.78 8.54
C LEU A 350 19.47 -0.54 8.46
N ALA A 351 18.74 -0.81 9.54
CA ALA A 351 17.31 -0.54 9.61
C ALA A 351 17.01 0.96 9.51
N GLU A 352 17.75 1.82 10.22
CA GLU A 352 17.61 3.28 10.14
C GLU A 352 17.87 3.80 8.72
N MET A 353 18.94 3.33 8.07
CA MET A 353 19.27 3.66 6.69
C MET A 353 18.19 3.20 5.71
N ALA A 354 17.71 1.96 5.84
CA ALA A 354 16.66 1.39 4.99
C ALA A 354 15.33 2.15 5.14
N VAL A 355 14.96 2.52 6.37
CA VAL A 355 13.81 3.39 6.65
C VAL A 355 13.96 4.74 5.96
N GLY A 356 15.15 5.36 6.04
CA GLY A 356 15.44 6.61 5.34
C GLY A 356 15.22 6.52 3.82
N HIS A 357 15.74 5.47 3.19
CA HIS A 357 15.53 5.22 1.75
C HIS A 357 14.07 4.95 1.41
N GLY A 358 13.36 4.18 2.25
CA GLY A 358 11.94 3.89 2.06
C GLY A 358 11.08 5.14 2.10
N LEU A 359 11.32 6.03 3.07
CA LEU A 359 10.65 7.32 3.17
C LEU A 359 11.01 8.25 2.00
N ALA A 360 12.25 8.24 1.53
CA ALA A 360 12.66 9.00 0.34
C ALA A 360 11.91 8.55 -0.92
N LEU A 361 11.76 7.23 -1.15
CA LEU A 361 10.95 6.70 -2.25
C LEU A 361 9.48 7.09 -2.10
N LEU A 362 8.92 6.91 -0.90
CA LEU A 362 7.52 7.23 -0.62
C LEU A 362 7.22 8.71 -0.87
N PHE A 363 8.03 9.62 -0.34
CA PHE A 363 7.83 11.06 -0.56
C PHE A 363 8.16 11.48 -1.99
N GLY A 364 9.13 10.83 -2.64
CA GLY A 364 9.36 10.97 -4.07
C GLY A 364 8.10 10.61 -4.86
N PHE A 365 7.42 9.52 -4.51
CA PHE A 365 6.17 9.12 -5.14
C PHE A 365 5.05 10.10 -4.84
N LEU A 366 4.82 10.44 -3.56
CA LEU A 366 3.77 11.37 -3.15
C LEU A 366 3.98 12.81 -3.66
N SER A 367 5.20 13.17 -4.07
CA SER A 367 5.51 14.45 -4.72
C SER A 367 5.51 14.37 -6.25
N GLY A 368 5.29 13.21 -6.86
CA GLY A 368 5.32 13.02 -8.31
C GLY A 368 6.72 12.81 -8.93
N ARG A 369 7.80 12.74 -8.12
CA ARG A 369 9.18 12.54 -8.59
C ARG A 369 9.50 11.07 -8.90
N VAL A 370 8.85 10.13 -8.22
CA VAL A 370 8.99 8.69 -8.49
C VAL A 370 7.77 8.25 -9.29
N ALA A 371 8.00 7.88 -10.55
CA ALA A 371 6.94 7.67 -11.54
C ALA A 371 6.19 6.33 -11.42
N GLY A 372 6.67 5.39 -10.60
CA GLY A 372 6.08 4.06 -10.47
C GLY A 372 6.87 3.16 -9.55
N SER A 373 6.62 1.85 -9.67
CA SER A 373 7.28 0.86 -8.82
C SER A 373 8.80 0.95 -8.94
N THR A 374 9.49 0.95 -7.81
CA THR A 374 10.93 1.18 -7.72
C THR A 374 11.53 0.27 -6.67
N TRP A 375 12.68 -0.33 -6.98
CA TRP A 375 13.43 -1.15 -6.05
C TRP A 375 14.85 -0.64 -5.94
N LEU A 376 15.21 -0.26 -4.72
CA LEU A 376 16.56 0.07 -4.30
C LEU A 376 17.13 -1.10 -3.52
N ARG A 377 18.26 -1.61 -3.98
CA ARG A 377 19.10 -2.53 -3.24
C ARG A 377 20.29 -1.76 -2.69
N VAL A 378 20.57 -1.90 -1.40
CA VAL A 378 21.78 -1.36 -0.78
C VAL A 378 22.65 -2.52 -0.36
N GLU A 379 23.89 -2.55 -0.84
CA GLU A 379 24.90 -3.54 -0.49
C GLU A 379 26.11 -2.83 0.11
N PHE A 380 26.72 -3.43 1.12
CA PHE A 380 27.97 -2.94 1.71
C PHE A 380 29.11 -3.81 1.23
N ASP A 381 30.20 -3.18 0.80
CA ASP A 381 31.44 -3.89 0.47
C ASP A 381 32.22 -4.28 1.73
N ALA A 382 33.39 -4.91 1.53
CA ALA A 382 34.26 -5.36 2.62
C ALA A 382 34.80 -4.22 3.49
N ASP A 383 34.88 -3.00 2.95
CA ASP A 383 35.31 -1.79 3.68
C ASP A 383 34.13 -1.13 4.42
N GLY A 384 32.92 -1.66 4.27
CA GLY A 384 31.70 -1.11 4.86
C GLY A 384 31.18 0.13 4.15
N LEU A 385 31.55 0.35 2.89
CA LEU A 385 31.00 1.43 2.07
C LEU A 385 29.70 0.97 1.38
N PRO A 386 28.63 1.77 1.42
CA PRO A 386 27.36 1.40 0.79
C PRO A 386 27.33 1.73 -0.71
N ALA A 387 26.84 0.79 -1.50
CA ALA A 387 26.43 1.01 -2.88
C ALA A 387 24.91 0.88 -3.01
N VAL A 388 24.27 1.83 -3.70
CA VAL A 388 22.82 1.84 -3.94
C VAL A 388 22.54 1.51 -5.41
N HIS A 389 21.86 0.39 -5.64
CA HIS A 389 21.52 -0.12 -6.96
C HIS A 389 20.02 0.02 -7.19
N ARG A 390 19.64 0.57 -8.35
CA ARG A 390 18.25 0.50 -8.81
C ARG A 390 18.07 -0.80 -9.60
N VAL A 391 17.17 -1.66 -9.12
CA VAL A 391 16.85 -2.91 -9.80
C VAL A 391 15.60 -2.72 -10.65
N SER A 392 15.63 -3.24 -11.89
CA SER A 392 14.52 -3.13 -12.86
C SER A 392 14.01 -4.52 -13.23
N PRO A 393 13.18 -5.16 -12.38
CA PRO A 393 12.65 -6.48 -12.66
C PRO A 393 11.55 -6.45 -13.72
N GLN A 394 11.35 -7.58 -14.39
CA GLN A 394 10.23 -7.79 -15.30
C GLN A 394 9.06 -8.46 -14.60
N ARG A 395 7.85 -8.21 -15.10
CA ARG A 395 6.65 -8.92 -14.62
C ARG A 395 6.70 -10.37 -15.07
N GLY A 396 6.55 -11.30 -14.13
CA GLY A 396 6.37 -12.72 -14.45
C GLY A 396 5.03 -12.96 -15.15
N ALA A 397 5.05 -13.76 -16.22
CA ALA A 397 3.87 -14.06 -17.04
C ALA A 397 2.71 -14.65 -16.21
N ASP A 398 3.03 -15.62 -15.34
CA ASP A 398 2.05 -16.35 -14.53
C ASP A 398 2.15 -16.00 -13.03
N CYS A 399 2.46 -14.74 -12.72
CA CYS A 399 2.65 -14.33 -11.33
C CYS A 399 1.30 -14.39 -10.55
N PRO A 400 1.20 -15.15 -9.43
CA PRO A 400 -0.07 -15.34 -8.72
C PRO A 400 -0.62 -14.04 -8.14
N LEU A 401 0.25 -13.18 -7.60
CA LEU A 401 -0.16 -11.89 -7.04
C LEU A 401 -0.64 -10.93 -8.14
N CYS A 402 -0.01 -10.96 -9.32
CA CYS A 402 -0.46 -10.14 -10.44
C CYS A 402 -1.83 -10.60 -10.97
N ALA A 403 -2.17 -11.89 -10.85
CA ALA A 403 -3.47 -12.41 -11.26
C ALA A 403 -4.62 -11.88 -10.38
N THR A 404 -4.33 -11.51 -9.12
CA THR A 404 -5.33 -10.97 -8.19
C THR A 404 -5.54 -9.47 -8.31
N LEU A 405 -4.86 -8.80 -9.24
CA LEU A 405 -4.86 -7.34 -9.34
C LEU A 405 -6.29 -6.76 -9.39
N GLY A 406 -6.59 -5.91 -8.40
CA GLY A 406 -7.85 -5.18 -8.28
C GLY A 406 -9.10 -6.05 -8.10
N GLN A 407 -8.98 -7.33 -7.73
CA GLN A 407 -10.15 -8.21 -7.52
C GLN A 407 -11.02 -7.79 -6.32
N GLY A 408 -10.43 -7.14 -5.31
CA GLY A 408 -11.15 -6.75 -4.10
C GLY A 408 -11.72 -7.94 -3.33
N ASP A 409 -12.93 -7.79 -2.79
CA ASP A 409 -13.61 -8.77 -1.94
C ASP A 409 -14.25 -9.94 -2.73
N ALA A 410 -14.34 -9.85 -4.06
CA ALA A 410 -15.13 -10.76 -4.89
C ALA A 410 -14.42 -12.10 -5.27
N ALA A 411 -13.37 -12.51 -4.55
CA ALA A 411 -12.55 -13.68 -4.92
C ALA A 411 -12.23 -14.64 -3.78
#